data_AF-A0A7S1ICS4-F1
#
_entry.id   AF-A0A7S1ICS4-F1
#
_cell.length_a   1.000
_cell.length_b   1.000
_cell.length_c   1.000
_cell.angle_alpha   90.00
_cell.angle_beta   90.00
_cell.angle_gamma   90.00
#
_symmetry.space_group_name_H-M   'P 1'
#
loop_
_entity.id
_entity.type
_entity.pdbx_description
1 polymer ?
#
loop_
_entity_poly.entity_id
_entity_poly.type
_entity_poly.pdbx_seq_one_letter_code
_entity_poly.pdbx_strand_id
1 'polypeptide(L)'
;FLAPYIDNILTVGVASATAALEGIQEETLKNIEADTFWCFSKLLDSIQDHYTFAQPGIQKMIHKLKDLIKRIDVKLYNHLATSGVEFLQFAFRWMNCLLLRELPMRMLIRLWDTYLAEGDGFATLHVYVCAAFLNNWSERLQACEFTDLILLLQSLPAHELSIQDLEMLISKAYMWRELYDAAPSHLTNDEGTCQRRG
;
A
#
# COMPACT_ATOMS: atom_id res chain seq x y z
N PHE A 1 8.75 18.21 -1.31
CA PHE A 1 8.00 17.15 -2.01
C PHE A 1 6.57 16.93 -1.49
N LEU A 2 6.24 17.22 -0.22
CA LEU A 2 4.84 17.18 0.27
C LEU A 2 4.16 18.57 0.38
N ALA A 3 4.95 19.64 0.42
CA ALA A 3 4.47 21.02 0.59
C ALA A 3 3.31 21.45 -0.35
N PRO A 4 3.32 21.13 -1.67
CA PRO A 4 2.26 21.62 -2.57
C PRO A 4 0.89 20.96 -2.35
N TYR A 5 0.85 19.81 -1.67
CA TYR A 5 -0.39 19.09 -1.39
C TYR A 5 -0.86 19.23 0.05
N ILE A 6 0.07 19.55 0.94
CA ILE A 6 -0.24 19.98 2.29
C ILE A 6 -1.10 21.25 2.23
N ASP A 7 -0.78 22.22 1.37
CA ASP A 7 -1.54 23.48 1.32
C ASP A 7 -3.02 23.30 0.98
N ASN A 8 -3.42 22.43 0.05
CA ASN A 8 -4.84 22.28 -0.32
C ASN A 8 -5.66 21.37 0.60
N ILE A 9 -5.04 20.34 1.21
CA ILE A 9 -5.72 19.47 2.18
C ILE A 9 -5.77 20.17 3.55
N LEU A 10 -4.71 20.89 3.93
CA LEU A 10 -4.64 21.60 5.19
C LEU A 10 -5.33 22.96 5.17
N THR A 11 -5.38 23.77 4.12
CA THR A 11 -6.00 25.11 4.29
C THR A 11 -7.51 25.05 4.61
N VAL A 12 -8.28 24.17 3.97
CA VAL A 12 -9.70 23.98 4.29
C VAL A 12 -9.89 23.11 5.53
N GLY A 13 -9.06 22.06 5.69
CA GLY A 13 -9.12 21.15 6.83
C GLY A 13 -8.62 21.76 8.15
N VAL A 14 -7.57 22.58 8.11
CA VAL A 14 -6.98 23.26 9.27
C VAL A 14 -7.86 24.39 9.74
N ALA A 15 -8.49 25.19 8.86
CA ALA A 15 -9.45 26.20 9.32
C ALA A 15 -10.65 25.57 10.05
N SER A 16 -11.18 24.45 9.51
CA SER A 16 -12.24 23.68 10.17
C SER A 16 -11.74 22.94 11.42
N ALA A 17 -10.50 22.45 11.42
CA ALA A 17 -9.93 21.76 12.56
C ALA A 17 -9.59 22.73 13.69
N THR A 18 -9.04 23.90 13.41
CA THR A 18 -8.79 24.94 14.41
C THR A 18 -10.11 25.39 15.05
N ALA A 19 -11.17 25.57 14.26
CA ALA A 19 -12.50 25.85 14.78
C ALA A 19 -13.08 24.69 15.61
N ALA A 20 -12.77 23.43 15.28
CA ALA A 20 -13.18 22.27 16.07
C ALA A 20 -12.38 22.11 17.38
N LEU A 21 -11.17 22.68 17.44
CA LEU A 21 -10.31 22.69 18.63
C LEU A 21 -10.64 23.87 19.56
N GLU A 22 -11.35 24.89 19.07
CA GLU A 22 -11.86 26.00 19.90
C GLU A 22 -12.83 25.47 20.97
N GLY A 23 -12.45 25.61 22.24
CA GLY A 23 -13.25 25.17 23.38
C GLY A 23 -12.79 23.85 24.03
N ILE A 24 -11.78 23.18 23.47
CA ILE A 24 -11.14 22.03 24.13
C ILE A 24 -10.15 22.54 25.19
N GLN A 25 -10.19 21.95 26.39
CA GLN A 25 -9.27 22.29 27.48
C GLN A 25 -7.82 21.94 27.10
N GLU A 26 -6.87 22.77 27.55
CA GLU A 26 -5.44 22.59 27.24
C GLU A 26 -4.91 21.21 27.69
N GLU A 27 -5.39 20.71 28.82
CA GLU A 27 -5.03 19.37 29.32
C GLU A 27 -5.51 18.26 28.35
N THR A 28 -6.72 18.37 27.84
CA THR A 28 -7.25 17.44 26.83
C THR A 28 -6.44 17.50 25.54
N LEU A 29 -6.03 18.68 25.10
CA LEU A 29 -5.17 18.83 23.92
C LEU A 29 -3.82 18.13 24.10
N LYS A 30 -3.19 18.28 25.28
CA LYS A 30 -1.93 17.58 25.61
C LYS A 30 -2.10 16.06 25.62
N ASN A 31 -3.23 15.57 26.15
CA ASN A 31 -3.53 14.14 26.15
C ASN A 31 -3.73 13.61 24.71
N ILE A 32 -4.49 14.32 23.88
CA ILE A 32 -4.69 13.97 22.46
C ILE A 32 -3.35 13.96 21.70
N GLU A 33 -2.51 14.97 21.93
CA GLU A 33 -1.18 15.05 21.32
C GLU A 33 -0.30 13.86 21.72
N ALA A 34 -0.25 13.55 23.01
CA ALA A 34 0.51 12.41 23.53
C ALA A 34 0.00 11.08 22.94
N ASP A 35 -1.31 10.84 22.93
CA ASP A 35 -1.92 9.64 22.37
C ASP A 35 -1.62 9.52 20.86
N THR A 36 -1.77 10.62 20.11
CA THR A 36 -1.46 10.68 18.68
C THR A 36 0.00 10.36 18.42
N PHE A 37 0.92 10.94 19.20
CA PHE A 37 2.35 10.71 19.10
C PHE A 37 2.70 9.24 19.32
N TRP A 38 2.15 8.62 20.37
CA TRP A 38 2.45 7.22 20.70
C TRP A 38 1.83 6.24 19.71
N CYS A 39 0.60 6.46 19.27
CA CYS A 39 -0.04 5.66 18.23
C CYS A 39 0.75 5.73 16.92
N PHE A 40 1.16 6.93 16.50
CA PHE A 40 1.94 7.09 15.28
C PHE A 40 3.35 6.50 15.42
N SER A 41 4.02 6.67 16.56
CA SER A 41 5.32 6.07 16.82
C SER A 41 5.26 4.54 16.77
N LYS A 42 4.21 3.95 17.35
CA LYS A 42 3.97 2.50 17.30
C LYS A 42 3.73 1.99 15.88
N LEU A 43 3.00 2.75 15.06
CA LEU A 43 2.86 2.44 13.64
C LEU A 43 4.23 2.50 12.93
N LEU A 44 5.05 3.51 13.20
CA LEU A 44 6.35 3.63 12.55
C LEU A 44 7.37 2.57 12.97
N ASP A 45 7.23 1.96 14.16
CA ASP A 45 8.15 0.95 14.68
C ASP A 45 8.34 -0.24 13.72
N SER A 46 7.32 -0.62 12.96
CA SER A 46 7.42 -1.76 12.02
C SER A 46 8.01 -1.38 10.64
N ILE A 47 8.16 -0.09 10.36
CA ILE A 47 8.62 0.42 9.05
C ILE A 47 9.83 1.36 9.15
N GLN A 48 10.62 1.22 10.21
CA GLN A 48 11.79 2.07 10.44
C GLN A 48 12.79 2.05 9.27
N ASP A 49 12.94 0.91 8.60
CA ASP A 49 13.85 0.75 7.46
C ASP A 49 13.40 1.48 6.18
N HIS A 50 12.19 2.06 6.15
CA HIS A 50 11.75 3.01 5.11
C HIS A 50 12.50 4.34 5.17
N TYR A 51 12.96 4.75 6.35
CA TYR A 51 13.53 6.08 6.60
C TYR A 51 15.06 6.03 6.79
N THR A 52 15.67 4.87 6.60
CA THR A 52 17.13 4.70 6.62
C THR A 52 17.74 4.99 5.25
N PHE A 53 19.07 5.13 5.19
CA PHE A 53 19.79 5.40 3.94
C PHE A 53 19.44 4.37 2.85
N ALA A 54 19.17 4.85 1.64
CA ALA A 54 18.71 4.07 0.48
C ALA A 54 17.34 3.39 0.61
N GLN A 55 16.63 3.56 1.74
CA GLN A 55 15.25 3.10 1.96
C GLN A 55 15.02 1.61 1.63
N PRO A 56 15.83 0.68 2.20
CA PRO A 56 15.77 -0.74 1.87
C PRO A 56 14.40 -1.38 2.11
N GLY A 57 13.64 -0.93 3.12
CA GLY A 57 12.31 -1.48 3.39
C GLY A 57 11.33 -1.22 2.24
N ILE A 58 11.33 0.01 1.71
CA ILE A 58 10.47 0.38 0.57
C ILE A 58 10.82 -0.49 -0.64
N GLN A 59 12.11 -0.66 -0.92
CA GLN A 59 12.56 -1.50 -2.02
C GLN A 59 12.08 -2.94 -1.86
N LYS A 60 12.21 -3.54 -0.67
CA LYS A 60 11.72 -4.90 -0.39
C LYS A 60 10.21 -5.02 -0.62
N MET A 61 9.42 -4.03 -0.16
CA MET A 61 7.97 -4.03 -0.36
C MET A 61 7.58 -3.97 -1.83
N ILE A 62 8.26 -3.13 -2.62
CA ILE A 62 8.01 -3.02 -4.07
C ILE A 62 8.37 -4.33 -4.79
N HIS A 63 9.49 -4.96 -4.42
CA HIS A 63 9.85 -6.27 -4.98
C HIS A 63 8.82 -7.35 -4.59
N LYS A 64 8.39 -7.40 -3.33
CA LYS A 64 7.34 -8.34 -2.88
C LYS A 64 6.03 -8.09 -3.64
N LEU A 65 5.63 -6.83 -3.86
CA LEU A 65 4.45 -6.48 -4.67
C LEU A 65 4.59 -7.02 -6.10
N LYS A 66 5.74 -6.80 -6.75
CA LYS A 66 6.02 -7.30 -8.10
C LYS A 66 5.86 -8.82 -8.18
N ASP A 67 6.46 -9.54 -7.23
CA ASP A 67 6.39 -11.01 -7.17
C ASP A 67 4.97 -11.52 -6.90
N LEU A 68 4.22 -10.84 -6.03
CA LEU A 68 2.82 -11.18 -5.76
C LEU A 68 1.96 -11.00 -7.01
N ILE A 69 2.07 -9.88 -7.70
CA ILE A 69 1.29 -9.61 -8.93
C ILE A 69 1.64 -10.64 -10.01
N LYS A 70 2.91 -11.02 -10.15
CA LYS A 70 3.31 -12.09 -11.08
C LYS A 70 2.59 -13.42 -10.80
N ARG A 71 2.37 -13.76 -9.52
CA ARG A 71 1.70 -15.01 -9.10
C ARG A 71 0.18 -14.91 -9.19
N ILE A 72 -0.39 -13.78 -8.81
CA ILE A 72 -1.84 -13.55 -8.74
C ILE A 72 -2.43 -13.28 -10.12
N ASP A 73 -1.75 -12.46 -10.92
CA ASP A 73 -2.23 -11.95 -12.19
C ASP A 73 -1.08 -11.80 -13.19
N VAL A 74 -0.66 -12.94 -13.75
CA VAL A 74 0.44 -13.00 -14.70
C VAL A 74 0.16 -12.18 -15.97
N LYS A 75 -1.10 -11.98 -16.35
CA LYS A 75 -1.47 -11.19 -17.53
C LYS A 75 -1.17 -9.72 -17.29
N LEU A 76 -1.63 -9.17 -16.16
CA LEU A 76 -1.30 -7.81 -15.76
C LEU A 76 0.21 -7.62 -15.62
N TYR A 77 0.90 -8.54 -14.95
CA TYR A 77 2.36 -8.48 -14.80
C TYR A 77 3.08 -8.39 -16.16
N ASN A 78 2.72 -9.26 -17.10
CA ASN A 78 3.31 -9.28 -18.43
C ASN A 78 2.98 -8.02 -19.23
N HIS A 79 1.76 -7.49 -19.09
CA HIS A 79 1.36 -6.23 -19.72
C HIS A 79 2.24 -5.07 -19.24
N LEU A 80 2.34 -4.88 -17.92
CA LEU A 80 3.19 -3.84 -17.33
C LEU A 80 4.65 -3.97 -17.83
N ALA A 81 5.19 -5.19 -17.84
CA ALA A 81 6.56 -5.45 -18.29
C ALA A 81 6.76 -5.15 -19.78
N THR A 82 5.83 -5.56 -20.64
CA THR A 82 5.91 -5.36 -22.10
C THR A 82 5.72 -3.89 -22.48
N SER A 83 4.89 -3.17 -21.73
CA SER A 83 4.74 -1.72 -21.86
C SER A 83 5.94 -0.93 -21.32
N GLY A 84 6.92 -1.58 -20.66
CA GLY A 84 8.08 -0.90 -20.08
C GLY A 84 7.78 -0.13 -18.78
N VAL A 85 6.69 -0.48 -18.09
CA VAL A 85 6.33 0.10 -16.79
C VAL A 85 7.06 -0.64 -15.67
N GLU A 86 7.82 0.11 -14.89
CA GLU A 86 8.47 -0.41 -13.70
C GLU A 86 7.62 -0.16 -12.45
N PHE A 87 7.52 -1.16 -11.57
CA PHE A 87 6.77 -1.05 -10.32
C PHE A 87 7.22 0.14 -9.46
N LEU A 88 8.52 0.49 -9.51
CA LEU A 88 9.06 1.64 -8.78
C LEU A 88 8.35 2.96 -9.14
N GLN A 89 7.90 3.13 -10.39
CA GLN A 89 7.33 4.38 -10.90
C GLN A 89 5.99 4.76 -10.24
N PHE A 90 5.24 3.78 -9.73
CA PHE A 90 3.97 4.01 -9.04
C PHE A 90 3.98 3.52 -7.59
N ALA A 91 4.53 2.34 -7.33
CA ALA A 91 4.44 1.69 -6.03
C ALA A 91 5.32 2.35 -4.97
N PHE A 92 6.36 3.11 -5.34
CA PHE A 92 7.15 3.87 -4.38
C PHE A 92 6.27 4.79 -3.53
N ARG A 93 5.37 5.53 -4.18
CA ARG A 93 4.44 6.43 -3.49
C ARG A 93 3.46 5.66 -2.62
N TRP A 94 2.99 4.50 -3.08
CA TRP A 94 2.05 3.67 -2.33
C TRP A 94 2.67 3.17 -1.03
N MET A 95 3.89 2.63 -1.08
CA MET A 95 4.60 2.13 0.11
C MET A 95 5.05 3.27 1.03
N ASN A 96 5.61 4.34 0.48
CA ASN A 96 6.13 5.46 1.27
C ASN A 96 5.04 6.25 1.98
N CYS A 97 3.83 6.32 1.40
CA CYS A 97 2.71 7.08 1.96
C CYS A 97 1.57 6.19 2.46
N LEU A 98 1.75 4.86 2.53
CA LEU A 98 0.74 3.91 2.98
C LEU A 98 -0.64 4.15 2.33
N LEU A 99 -0.67 4.34 1.00
CA LEU A 99 -1.85 4.67 0.19
C LEU A 99 -2.62 5.96 0.56
N LEU A 100 -2.11 6.82 1.46
CA LEU A 100 -2.69 8.13 1.80
C LEU A 100 -2.95 9.02 0.57
N ARG A 101 -2.17 8.81 -0.49
CA ARG A 101 -2.24 9.59 -1.74
C ARG A 101 -3.22 9.03 -2.76
N GLU A 102 -3.68 7.80 -2.56
CA GLU A 102 -4.56 7.09 -3.49
C GLU A 102 -5.99 7.01 -2.98
N LEU A 103 -6.20 6.96 -1.66
CA LEU A 103 -7.52 6.77 -1.05
C LEU A 103 -8.09 8.06 -0.46
N PRO A 104 -9.41 8.28 -0.51
CA PRO A 104 -10.06 9.36 0.21
C PRO A 104 -9.95 9.14 1.73
N MET A 105 -9.92 10.24 2.51
CA MET A 105 -9.65 10.19 3.96
C MET A 105 -10.51 9.20 4.74
N ARG A 106 -11.82 9.10 4.44
CA ARG A 106 -12.73 8.17 5.12
C ARG A 106 -12.32 6.71 4.94
N MET A 107 -11.88 6.33 3.73
CA MET A 107 -11.38 4.99 3.44
C MET A 107 -10.00 4.76 4.05
N LEU A 108 -9.15 5.79 4.05
CA LEU A 108 -7.84 5.70 4.66
C LEU A 108 -7.92 5.44 6.17
N ILE A 109 -8.79 6.14 6.89
CA ILE A 109 -9.00 5.91 8.33
C ILE A 109 -9.44 4.46 8.55
N ARG A 110 -10.41 3.96 7.78
CA ARG A 110 -10.88 2.57 7.87
C ARG A 110 -9.78 1.54 7.58
N LEU A 111 -8.88 1.83 6.65
CA LEU A 111 -7.72 0.98 6.36
C LEU A 111 -6.72 1.01 7.52
N TRP A 112 -6.47 2.20 8.08
CA TRP A 112 -5.52 2.39 9.17
C TRP A 112 -6.04 1.79 10.49
N ASP A 113 -7.35 1.74 10.72
CA ASP A 113 -7.95 0.95 11.82
C ASP A 113 -7.50 -0.51 11.74
N THR A 114 -7.49 -1.09 10.53
CA THR A 114 -7.00 -2.45 10.31
C THR A 114 -5.48 -2.56 10.51
N TYR A 115 -4.69 -1.58 10.07
CA TYR A 115 -3.24 -1.62 10.27
C TYR A 115 -2.84 -1.50 11.74
N LEU A 116 -3.50 -0.63 12.50
CA LEU A 116 -3.27 -0.51 13.93
C LEU A 116 -3.69 -1.78 14.69
N ALA A 117 -4.76 -2.45 14.25
CA ALA A 117 -5.18 -3.73 14.82
C ALA A 117 -4.22 -4.89 14.49
N GLU A 118 -3.53 -4.83 13.35
CA GLU A 118 -2.58 -5.87 12.92
C GLU A 118 -1.24 -5.83 13.68
N GLY A 119 -0.86 -4.67 14.21
CA GLY A 119 0.42 -4.48 14.91
C GLY A 119 1.63 -4.68 13.98
N ASP A 120 2.61 -5.48 14.42
CA ASP A 120 3.87 -5.71 13.69
C ASP A 120 3.69 -6.35 12.30
N GLY A 121 2.52 -6.95 12.03
CA GLY A 121 2.19 -7.56 10.74
C GLY A 121 1.75 -6.58 9.65
N PHE A 122 1.50 -5.30 9.97
CA PHE A 122 0.85 -4.41 9.00
C PHE A 122 1.74 -4.12 7.78
N ALA A 123 3.06 -4.00 7.93
CA ALA A 123 3.94 -3.74 6.80
C ALA A 123 3.81 -4.84 5.73
N THR A 124 3.74 -6.10 6.17
CA THR A 124 3.49 -7.23 5.28
C THR A 124 2.07 -7.17 4.68
N LEU A 125 1.06 -6.93 5.51
CA LEU A 125 -0.34 -6.78 5.06
C LEU A 125 -0.50 -5.66 4.03
N HIS A 126 0.23 -4.55 4.19
CA HIS A 126 0.18 -3.41 3.29
C HIS A 126 0.58 -3.80 1.86
N VAL A 127 1.58 -4.65 1.69
CA VAL A 127 1.97 -5.15 0.35
C VAL A 127 0.81 -5.93 -0.28
N TYR A 128 0.12 -6.78 0.50
CA TYR A 128 -1.03 -7.53 0.02
C TYR A 128 -2.24 -6.64 -0.29
N VAL A 129 -2.47 -5.58 0.49
CA VAL A 129 -3.50 -4.57 0.19
C VAL A 129 -3.17 -3.83 -1.10
N CYS A 130 -1.92 -3.41 -1.31
CA CYS A 130 -1.47 -2.81 -2.57
C CYS A 130 -1.64 -3.77 -3.76
N ALA A 131 -1.39 -5.07 -3.57
CA ALA A 131 -1.64 -6.07 -4.60
C ALA A 131 -3.13 -6.18 -4.93
N ALA A 132 -4.00 -6.21 -3.91
CA ALA A 132 -5.45 -6.30 -4.09
C ALA A 132 -5.98 -5.05 -4.79
N PHE A 133 -5.51 -3.88 -4.37
CA PHE A 133 -5.83 -2.58 -4.95
C PHE A 133 -5.44 -2.50 -6.43
N LEU A 134 -4.22 -2.90 -6.80
CA LEU A 134 -3.79 -2.94 -8.19
C LEU A 134 -4.61 -3.93 -9.02
N ASN A 135 -4.84 -5.13 -8.48
CA ASN A 135 -5.59 -6.19 -9.16
C ASN A 135 -7.07 -5.82 -9.37
N ASN A 136 -7.65 -4.98 -8.53
CA ASN A 136 -9.01 -4.45 -8.72
C ASN A 136 -9.17 -3.71 -10.06
N TRP A 137 -8.09 -3.09 -10.55
CA TRP A 137 -8.08 -2.33 -11.80
C TRP A 137 -7.45 -3.11 -12.96
N SER A 138 -7.20 -4.41 -12.79
CA SER A 138 -6.42 -5.22 -13.73
C SER A 138 -6.95 -5.17 -15.16
N GLU A 139 -8.26 -5.33 -15.36
CA GLU A 139 -8.87 -5.30 -16.70
C GLU A 139 -8.69 -3.94 -17.37
N ARG A 140 -8.89 -2.85 -16.61
CA ARG A 140 -8.75 -1.48 -17.11
C ARG A 140 -7.29 -1.16 -17.45
N LEU A 141 -6.35 -1.60 -16.62
CA LEU A 141 -4.91 -1.41 -16.85
C LEU A 141 -4.43 -2.16 -18.08
N GLN A 142 -4.91 -3.40 -18.30
CA GLN A 142 -4.56 -4.20 -19.48
C GLN A 142 -5.12 -3.64 -20.79
N ALA A 143 -6.14 -2.78 -20.73
CA ALA A 143 -6.70 -2.11 -21.90
C ALA A 143 -5.97 -0.82 -22.30
N CYS A 144 -5.02 -0.34 -21.48
CA CYS A 144 -4.29 0.91 -21.71
C CYS A 144 -2.95 0.68 -22.41
N GLU A 145 -2.61 1.60 -23.33
CA GLU A 145 -1.26 1.78 -23.87
C GLU A 145 -0.35 2.52 -22.87
N PHE A 146 0.97 2.51 -23.08
CA PHE A 146 1.96 2.97 -22.09
C PHE A 146 1.66 4.34 -21.44
N THR A 147 1.39 5.37 -22.24
CA THR A 147 1.17 6.74 -21.73
C THR A 147 -0.04 6.80 -20.79
N ASP A 148 -1.15 6.18 -21.18
CA ASP A 148 -2.38 6.16 -20.40
C ASP A 148 -2.24 5.25 -19.18
N LEU A 149 -1.48 4.16 -19.30
CA LEU A 149 -1.22 3.21 -18.24
C LEU A 149 -0.46 3.85 -17.08
N ILE A 150 0.61 4.61 -17.34
CA ILE A 150 1.34 5.33 -16.30
C ILE A 150 0.48 6.38 -15.63
N LEU A 151 -0.28 7.15 -16.41
CA LEU A 151 -1.19 8.16 -15.87
C LEU A 151 -2.24 7.52 -14.95
N LEU A 152 -2.84 6.41 -15.39
CA LEU A 152 -3.83 5.68 -14.60
C LEU A 152 -3.23 5.08 -13.33
N LEU A 153 -2.03 4.50 -13.38
CA LEU A 153 -1.34 3.97 -12.19
C LEU A 153 -0.99 5.05 -11.16
N GLN A 154 -0.71 6.27 -11.63
CA GLN A 154 -0.45 7.43 -10.78
C GLN A 154 -1.71 8.13 -10.27
N SER A 155 -2.90 7.77 -10.77
CA SER A 155 -4.17 8.29 -10.29
C SER A 155 -5.30 7.28 -10.54
N LEU A 156 -5.26 6.18 -9.80
CA LEU A 156 -6.35 5.19 -9.85
C LEU A 156 -7.64 5.86 -9.34
N PRO A 157 -8.80 5.58 -9.95
CA PRO A 157 -10.04 6.26 -9.59
C PRO A 157 -10.65 5.66 -8.31
N ALA A 158 -9.95 5.78 -7.19
CA ALA A 158 -10.37 5.26 -5.89
C ALA A 158 -11.65 5.92 -5.35
N HIS A 159 -12.07 7.06 -5.91
CA HIS A 159 -13.35 7.68 -5.60
C HIS A 159 -14.55 6.84 -6.11
N GLU A 160 -14.32 5.92 -7.05
CA GLU A 160 -15.32 4.95 -7.50
C GLU A 160 -15.51 3.81 -6.48
N LEU A 161 -14.61 3.67 -5.51
CA LEU A 161 -14.68 2.63 -4.48
C LEU A 161 -15.50 3.08 -3.27
N SER A 162 -16.36 2.18 -2.79
CA SER A 162 -17.05 2.32 -1.52
C SER A 162 -16.20 1.78 -0.36
N ILE A 163 -16.65 2.02 0.89
CA ILE A 163 -16.04 1.40 2.07
C ILE A 163 -16.17 -0.14 2.00
N GLN A 164 -17.28 -0.66 1.48
CA GLN A 164 -17.47 -2.10 1.33
C GLN A 164 -16.47 -2.69 0.35
N ASP A 165 -16.16 -1.99 -0.74
CA ASP A 165 -15.13 -2.41 -1.68
C ASP A 165 -13.75 -2.45 -1.02
N LEU A 166 -13.41 -1.44 -0.22
CA LEU A 166 -12.18 -1.46 0.57
C LEU A 166 -12.12 -2.67 1.51
N GLU A 167 -13.21 -2.97 2.22
CA GLU A 167 -13.27 -4.13 3.12
C GLU A 167 -13.11 -5.46 2.36
N MET A 168 -13.66 -5.56 1.14
CA MET A 168 -13.43 -6.70 0.26
C MET A 168 -11.96 -6.80 -0.17
N LEU A 169 -11.31 -5.67 -0.49
CA LEU A 169 -9.88 -5.64 -0.83
C LEU A 169 -9.00 -6.05 0.34
N ILE A 170 -9.31 -5.56 1.56
CA ILE A 170 -8.61 -5.96 2.79
C ILE A 170 -8.81 -7.47 3.04
N SER A 171 -10.02 -7.98 2.89
CA SER A 171 -10.31 -9.41 3.04
C SER A 171 -9.54 -10.27 2.03
N LYS A 172 -9.48 -9.81 0.77
CA LYS A 172 -8.68 -10.44 -0.28
C LYS A 172 -7.18 -10.43 0.06
N ALA A 173 -6.69 -9.33 0.62
CA ALA A 173 -5.31 -9.21 1.06
C ALA A 173 -4.96 -10.21 2.18
N TYR A 174 -5.83 -10.37 3.18
CA TYR A 174 -5.67 -11.41 4.22
C TYR A 174 -5.62 -12.80 3.62
N MET A 175 -6.58 -13.14 2.75
CA MET A 175 -6.61 -14.45 2.09
C MET A 175 -5.33 -14.73 1.30
N TRP A 176 -4.85 -13.75 0.54
CA TRP A 176 -3.60 -13.88 -0.21
C TRP A 176 -2.38 -13.99 0.68
N ARG A 177 -2.36 -13.26 1.80
CA ARG A 177 -1.28 -13.40 2.78
C ARG A 177 -1.17 -14.84 3.26
N GLU A 178 -2.28 -15.43 3.69
CA GLU A 178 -2.30 -16.83 4.13
C GLU A 178 -1.86 -17.78 3.03
N LEU A 179 -2.33 -17.58 1.79
CA LEU A 179 -1.98 -18.45 0.67
C LEU A 179 -0.52 -18.36 0.24
N TYR A 180 0.07 -17.16 0.22
CA TYR A 180 1.40 -16.94 -0.35
C TYR A 180 2.52 -16.90 0.69
N ASP A 181 2.25 -16.51 1.95
CA ASP A 181 3.23 -16.63 3.04
C ASP A 181 3.31 -18.09 3.56
N ALA A 182 2.26 -18.92 3.43
CA ALA A 182 2.30 -20.35 3.77
C ALA A 182 2.83 -21.28 2.65
N ALA A 183 3.06 -20.75 1.44
CA ALA A 183 3.53 -21.52 0.29
C ALA A 183 5.06 -21.59 0.01
N PRO A 184 6.01 -21.29 0.94
CA PRO A 184 7.42 -21.20 0.56
C PRO A 184 8.13 -22.54 0.28
N SER A 185 7.47 -23.71 0.35
CA SER A 185 8.17 -25.02 0.37
C SER A 185 7.81 -26.05 -0.72
N HIS A 186 6.90 -25.79 -1.66
CA HIS A 186 6.45 -26.85 -2.61
C HIS A 186 6.86 -26.70 -4.08
N LEU A 187 7.66 -25.69 -4.47
CA LEU A 187 8.05 -25.50 -5.88
C LEU A 187 9.56 -25.29 -6.11
N THR A 188 10.41 -25.65 -5.15
CA THR A 188 11.87 -25.70 -5.34
C THR A 188 12.38 -27.13 -5.14
N ASN A 189 12.12 -28.00 -6.12
CA ASN A 189 12.93 -29.18 -6.49
C ASN A 189 12.17 -30.05 -7.50
N ASP A 190 12.23 -29.74 -8.80
CA ASP A 190 12.17 -30.82 -9.81
C ASP A 190 12.76 -30.46 -11.19
N GLU A 191 13.78 -29.60 -11.25
CA GLU A 191 14.59 -29.45 -12.46
C GLU A 191 16.07 -29.47 -12.11
N GLY A 192 16.62 -30.67 -11.90
CA GLY A 192 18.06 -30.76 -11.66
C GLY A 192 18.68 -32.07 -11.23
N THR A 193 18.28 -33.24 -11.76
CA THR A 193 19.20 -34.40 -11.83
C THR A 193 18.77 -35.39 -12.92
N CYS A 194 19.14 -35.14 -14.17
CA CYS A 194 19.38 -36.21 -15.14
C CYS A 194 20.88 -36.25 -15.45
N GLN A 195 21.65 -36.90 -14.58
CA GLN A 195 22.96 -37.45 -14.91
C GLN A 195 22.95 -38.91 -14.47
N ARG A 196 22.52 -39.79 -15.40
CA ARG A 196 22.78 -41.22 -15.27
C ARG A 196 24.19 -41.49 -15.78
N ARG A 197 25.00 -42.03 -14.87
CA ARG A 197 26.32 -42.62 -15.08
C ARG A 197 26.27 -43.64 -16.23
N GLY A 198 27.23 -43.52 -17.13
CA GLY A 198 27.78 -44.56 -18.00
C GLY A 198 29.29 -44.48 -17.90
#